data_AF-A0A6N3G4A9-F1
#
_entry.id   AF-A0A6N3G4A9-F1
#
_cell.length_a   1.000
_cell.length_b   1.000
_cell.length_c   1.000
_cell.angle_alpha   90.00
_cell.angle_beta   90.00
_cell.angle_gamma   90.00
#
_symmetry.space_group_name_H-M   'P 1'
#
loop_
_entity.id
_entity.type
_entity.pdbx_description
1 polymer ?
#
loop_
_entity_poly.entity_id
_entity_poly.type
_entity_poly.pdbx_seq_one_letter_code
_entity_poly.pdbx_strand_id
1 'polypeptide(L)'
;MERYDFRINAEIAGEVGAEIDKLETRQLVTIHKAIQDTKDLTEEERKQLYETWFRNAILPALKEFSELTSSCLEIEFVSGVIQVAIRNAYGLDITESCHGLHMALVTAAYITINQENGDAVLGLVYDPKKFV
;
A
#
# COMPACT_ATOMS: atom_id res chain seq x y z
N MET A 1 20.83 10.99 16.57
CA MET A 1 20.01 11.96 15.81
C MET A 1 20.20 11.65 14.35
N GLU A 2 19.17 11.14 13.69
CA GLU A 2 19.21 10.87 12.25
C GLU A 2 18.69 12.10 11.52
N ARG A 3 19.49 12.61 10.58
CA ARG A 3 19.14 13.77 9.76
C ARG A 3 19.02 13.30 8.32
N TYR A 4 17.83 13.44 7.76
CA TYR A 4 17.56 13.18 6.35
C TYR A 4 17.55 14.51 5.60
N ASP A 5 18.39 14.66 4.57
CA ASP A 5 18.54 15.87 3.77
C ASP A 5 18.15 15.57 2.31
N PHE A 6 16.97 16.04 1.90
CA PHE A 6 16.37 15.76 0.59
C PHE A 6 16.46 16.95 -0.39
N ARG A 7 17.37 17.90 -0.15
CA ARG A 7 17.58 19.04 -1.05
C ARG A 7 18.26 18.55 -2.34
N ILE A 8 17.48 18.05 -3.30
CA ILE A 8 17.96 17.63 -4.63
C ILE A 8 17.81 18.79 -5.63
N ASN A 9 18.94 19.09 -6.28
CA ASN A 9 19.23 19.98 -7.41
C ASN A 9 18.04 20.48 -8.27
N ALA A 10 17.41 21.58 -7.85
CA ALA A 10 16.52 22.35 -8.71
C ALA A 10 17.21 22.84 -10.01
N GLU A 11 18.54 23.00 -10.00
CA GLU A 11 19.35 23.35 -11.18
C GLU A 11 19.29 22.27 -12.27
N ILE A 12 19.42 20.99 -11.91
CA ILE A 12 19.40 19.88 -12.89
C ILE A 12 18.01 19.72 -13.51
N ALA A 13 16.94 19.94 -12.74
CA ALA A 13 15.57 19.86 -13.26
C ALA A 13 15.27 20.95 -14.30
N GLY A 14 15.87 22.14 -14.17
CA GLY A 14 15.74 23.24 -15.12
C GLY A 14 16.49 22.99 -16.44
N GLU A 15 17.66 22.34 -16.38
CA GLU A 15 18.47 22.01 -17.55
C GLU A 15 17.80 20.98 -18.48
N VAL A 16 17.09 20.00 -17.91
CA VAL A 16 16.38 18.95 -18.67
C VAL A 16 15.32 19.54 -19.62
N GLY A 17 14.61 20.58 -19.20
CA GLY A 17 13.59 21.22 -20.03
C GLY A 17 14.18 21.85 -21.30
N ALA A 18 15.33 22.52 -21.18
CA ALA A 18 15.98 23.20 -22.29
C ALA A 18 16.65 22.24 -23.31
N GLU A 19 16.98 21.02 -22.90
CA GLU A 19 17.50 19.99 -23.80
C GLU A 19 16.39 19.30 -24.60
N ILE A 20 15.22 19.08 -24.00
CA ILE A 20 14.07 18.43 -24.67
C ILE A 20 13.60 19.24 -25.89
N ASP A 21 13.60 20.57 -25.80
CA ASP A 21 13.16 21.46 -26.89
C ASP A 21 14.06 21.40 -28.14
N LYS A 22 15.29 20.89 -28.03
CA LYS A 22 16.27 20.82 -29.12
C LYS A 22 16.26 19.47 -29.85
N LEU A 23 15.43 18.52 -29.43
CA LEU A 23 15.47 17.15 -29.93
C LEU A 23 14.62 16.94 -31.18
N GLU A 24 15.08 16.03 -32.02
CA GLU A 24 14.30 15.57 -33.17
C GLU A 24 13.19 14.59 -32.75
N THR A 25 12.14 14.46 -33.56
CA THR A 25 10.96 13.61 -33.28
C THR A 25 11.32 12.18 -32.87
N ARG A 26 12.35 11.57 -33.48
CA ARG A 26 12.81 10.21 -33.14
C ARG A 26 13.40 10.12 -31.73
N GLN A 27 14.13 11.15 -31.31
CA GLN A 27 14.71 11.24 -29.97
C GLN A 27 13.62 11.50 -28.93
N LEU A 28 12.63 12.35 -29.25
CA LEU A 28 11.46 12.60 -28.39
C LEU A 28 10.66 11.32 -28.11
N VAL A 29 10.42 10.49 -29.13
CA VAL A 29 9.74 9.19 -28.94
C VAL A 29 10.55 8.26 -28.02
N THR A 30 11.87 8.28 -28.13
CA THR A 30 12.76 7.45 -27.31
C THR A 30 12.74 7.90 -25.85
N ILE A 31 12.75 9.21 -25.61
CA ILE A 31 12.62 9.80 -24.27
C ILE A 31 11.24 9.55 -23.68
N HIS A 32 10.17 9.70 -24.47
CA HIS A 32 8.81 9.41 -24.01
C HIS A 32 8.70 7.98 -23.49
N LYS A 33 9.28 7.02 -24.23
CA LYS A 33 9.35 5.61 -23.80
C LYS A 33 10.18 5.45 -22.53
N ALA A 34 11.36 6.06 -22.44
CA ALA A 34 12.20 5.99 -21.25
C ALA A 34 11.50 6.60 -20.01
N ILE A 35 10.73 7.67 -20.16
CA ILE A 35 9.91 8.26 -19.09
C ILE A 35 8.81 7.30 -18.65
N GLN A 36 8.12 6.65 -19.60
CA GLN A 36 7.11 5.64 -19.28
C GLN A 36 7.75 4.45 -18.53
N ASP A 37 8.82 3.88 -19.06
CA ASP A 37 9.55 2.76 -18.45
C ASP A 37 10.04 3.14 -17.04
N THR A 38 10.53 4.36 -16.84
CA THR A 38 10.97 4.85 -15.51
C THR A 38 9.80 5.00 -14.54
N LYS A 39 8.66 5.53 -14.99
CA LYS A 39 7.44 5.65 -14.18
C LYS A 39 6.94 4.26 -13.79
N ASP A 40 6.88 3.33 -14.72
CA ASP A 40 6.43 1.97 -14.49
C ASP A 40 7.34 1.22 -13.51
N LEU A 41 8.67 1.38 -13.63
CA LEU A 41 9.63 0.83 -12.68
C LEU A 41 9.42 1.40 -11.28
N THR A 42 9.23 2.73 -11.18
CA THR A 42 8.98 3.42 -9.90
C THR A 42 7.66 2.98 -9.25
N GLU A 43 6.62 2.74 -10.06
CA GLU A 43 5.34 2.19 -9.59
C GLU A 43 5.52 0.78 -9.03
N GLU A 44 6.28 -0.08 -9.71
CA GLU A 44 6.50 -1.47 -9.32
C GLU A 44 7.37 -1.58 -8.06
N GLU A 45 8.44 -0.80 -7.96
CA GLU A 45 9.26 -0.68 -6.75
C GLU A 45 8.43 -0.22 -5.56
N ARG A 46 7.54 0.75 -5.77
CA ARG A 46 6.63 1.23 -4.72
C ARG A 46 5.63 0.16 -4.30
N LYS A 47 5.09 -0.64 -5.22
CA LYS A 47 4.22 -1.79 -4.87
C LYS A 47 4.97 -2.80 -4.00
N GLN A 48 6.20 -3.17 -4.38
CA GLN A 48 7.02 -4.12 -3.63
C GLN A 48 7.36 -3.61 -2.23
N LEU A 49 7.72 -2.33 -2.12
CA LEU A 49 7.97 -1.69 -0.83
C LEU A 49 6.71 -1.73 0.06
N TYR A 50 5.56 -1.40 -0.53
CA TYR A 50 4.29 -1.37 0.19
C TYR A 50 3.84 -2.77 0.65
N GLU A 51 3.95 -3.76 -0.22
CA GLU A 51 3.69 -5.16 0.14
C GLU A 51 4.63 -5.62 1.26
N THR A 52 5.92 -5.28 1.18
CA THR A 52 6.89 -5.60 2.22
C THR A 52 6.53 -4.93 3.55
N TRP A 53 6.14 -3.65 3.52
CA TRP A 53 5.64 -2.94 4.70
C TRP A 53 4.42 -3.65 5.29
N PHE A 54 3.41 -3.97 4.50
CA PHE A 54 2.20 -4.65 4.98
C PHE A 54 2.53 -6.00 5.63
N ARG A 55 3.37 -6.82 4.97
CA ARG A 55 3.77 -8.15 5.45
C ARG A 55 4.53 -8.08 6.78
N ASN A 56 5.34 -7.04 6.98
CA ASN A 56 6.19 -6.93 8.17
C ASN A 56 5.52 -6.17 9.32
N ALA A 57 4.69 -5.16 9.02
CA ALA A 57 4.12 -4.27 10.02
C ALA A 57 2.67 -4.59 10.39
N ILE A 58 1.84 -5.02 9.42
CA ILE A 58 0.39 -5.15 9.61
C ILE A 58 -0.02 -6.62 9.74
N LEU A 59 0.47 -7.47 8.84
CA LEU A 59 0.11 -8.89 8.80
C LEU A 59 0.33 -9.64 10.12
N PRO A 60 1.41 -9.41 10.91
CA PRO A 60 1.59 -10.09 12.19
C PRO A 60 0.43 -9.83 13.15
N ALA A 61 -0.03 -8.58 13.25
CA ALA A 61 -1.14 -8.20 14.13
C ALA A 61 -2.47 -8.82 13.67
N LEU A 62 -2.72 -8.87 12.36
CA LEU A 62 -3.92 -9.51 11.81
C LEU A 62 -3.93 -11.01 12.09
N LYS A 63 -2.77 -11.68 11.99
CA LYS A 63 -2.62 -13.10 12.33
C LYS A 63 -2.86 -13.35 13.82
N GLU A 64 -2.23 -12.57 14.68
CA GLU A 64 -2.39 -12.68 16.14
C GLU A 64 -3.85 -12.51 16.56
N PHE A 65 -4.54 -11.48 16.03
CA PHE A 65 -5.95 -11.27 16.33
C PHE A 65 -6.83 -12.42 15.81
N SER A 66 -6.55 -12.91 14.59
CA SER A 66 -7.32 -14.01 14.00
C SER A 66 -7.12 -15.31 14.78
N GLU A 67 -5.90 -15.57 15.26
CA GLU A 67 -5.60 -16.72 16.13
C GLU A 67 -6.33 -16.60 17.48
N LEU A 68 -6.24 -15.43 18.13
CA LEU A 68 -6.90 -15.15 19.41
C LEU A 68 -8.41 -15.35 19.34
N THR A 69 -9.03 -14.95 18.23
CA THR A 69 -10.48 -15.01 18.04
C THR A 69 -10.95 -16.30 17.36
N SER A 70 -10.04 -17.21 17.00
CA SER A 70 -10.34 -18.41 16.19
C SER A 70 -11.05 -18.06 14.86
N SER A 71 -10.62 -16.97 14.24
CA SER A 71 -11.17 -16.44 12.99
C SER A 71 -10.42 -16.94 11.76
N CYS A 72 -11.10 -16.96 10.61
CA CYS A 72 -10.49 -17.18 9.31
C CYS A 72 -9.96 -15.86 8.74
N LEU A 73 -8.67 -15.80 8.40
CA LEU A 73 -8.02 -14.64 7.79
C LEU A 73 -7.74 -14.91 6.31
N GLU A 74 -8.32 -14.10 5.44
CA GLU A 74 -8.13 -14.13 3.98
C GLU A 74 -7.44 -12.85 3.53
N ILE A 75 -6.49 -12.96 2.59
CA ILE A 75 -5.72 -11.83 2.08
C ILE A 75 -5.53 -11.97 0.58
N GLU A 76 -5.89 -10.92 -0.15
CA GLU A 76 -5.72 -10.85 -1.60
C GLU A 76 -4.93 -9.60 -2.02
N PHE A 77 -4.04 -9.77 -2.99
CA PHE A 77 -3.25 -8.69 -3.59
C PHE A 77 -3.76 -8.46 -5.01
N VAL A 78 -4.59 -7.42 -5.20
CA VAL A 78 -5.25 -7.14 -6.47
C VAL A 78 -4.84 -5.76 -6.95
N SER A 79 -4.14 -5.70 -8.09
CA SER A 79 -3.76 -4.45 -8.76
C SER A 79 -3.01 -3.44 -7.86
N GLY A 80 -2.20 -3.92 -6.93
CA GLY A 80 -1.44 -3.08 -5.99
C GLY A 80 -2.22 -2.61 -4.76
N VAL A 81 -3.44 -3.12 -4.58
CA VAL A 81 -4.26 -2.94 -3.38
C VAL A 81 -4.30 -4.26 -2.61
N ILE A 82 -4.24 -4.19 -1.28
CA ILE A 82 -4.32 -5.36 -0.40
C ILE A 82 -5.71 -5.38 0.23
N GLN A 83 -6.43 -6.46 0.00
CA GLN A 83 -7.73 -6.71 0.60
C GLN A 83 -7.58 -7.78 1.66
N VAL A 84 -8.17 -7.54 2.83
CA VAL A 84 -8.15 -8.45 3.96
C VAL A 84 -9.58 -8.70 4.40
N ALA A 85 -9.92 -9.95 4.69
CA ALA A 85 -11.16 -10.32 5.36
C ALA A 85 -10.85 -11.18 6.59
N ILE A 86 -11.43 -10.82 7.73
CA ILE A 86 -11.43 -11.64 8.95
C ILE A 86 -12.85 -12.09 9.20
N ARG A 87 -13.05 -13.41 9.22
CA ARG A 87 -14.36 -14.07 9.30
C ARG A 87 -14.51 -14.86 10.59
N ASN A 88 -15.62 -14.68 11.29
CA ASN A 88 -15.92 -15.41 12.51
C ASN A 88 -17.41 -15.72 12.67
N ALA A 89 -17.76 -16.98 12.93
CA ALA A 89 -19.14 -17.43 13.11
C ALA A 89 -19.82 -16.91 14.39
N TYR A 90 -19.03 -16.49 15.38
CA TYR A 90 -19.52 -16.09 16.70
C TYR A 90 -19.47 -14.57 16.92
N GLY A 91 -18.98 -13.81 15.93
CA GLY A 91 -18.76 -12.38 16.05
C GLY A 91 -17.28 -12.02 16.24
N LEU A 92 -17.00 -10.72 16.23
CA LEU A 92 -15.66 -10.17 16.41
C LEU A 92 -15.71 -9.10 17.49
N ASP A 93 -15.14 -9.41 18.65
CA ASP A 93 -14.99 -8.46 19.74
C ASP A 93 -13.63 -7.77 19.62
N ILE A 94 -13.66 -6.47 19.32
CA ILE A 94 -12.47 -5.62 19.26
C ILE A 94 -12.40 -4.84 20.57
N THR A 95 -11.45 -5.21 21.41
CA THR A 95 -11.28 -4.62 22.74
C THR A 95 -10.01 -3.79 22.81
N GLU A 96 -9.88 -2.99 23.87
CA GLU A 96 -8.74 -2.09 24.11
C GLU A 96 -7.37 -2.81 24.04
N SER A 97 -7.31 -4.07 24.45
CA SER A 97 -6.10 -4.90 24.43
C SER A 97 -5.65 -5.32 23.03
N CYS A 98 -6.48 -5.17 22.00
CA CYS A 98 -6.16 -5.52 20.62
C CYS A 98 -5.25 -4.45 19.96
N HIS A 99 -4.17 -4.03 20.62
CA HIS A 99 -3.32 -2.90 20.19
C HIS A 99 -2.79 -3.05 18.76
N GLY A 100 -2.35 -4.25 18.37
CA GLY A 100 -1.90 -4.53 17.01
C GLY A 100 -3.04 -4.36 15.99
N LEU A 101 -4.24 -4.87 16.30
CA LEU A 101 -5.40 -4.70 15.43
C LEU A 101 -5.79 -3.22 15.31
N HIS A 102 -5.76 -2.45 16.40
CA HIS A 102 -6.05 -1.01 16.33
C HIS A 102 -5.15 -0.28 15.34
N MET A 103 -3.85 -0.62 15.31
CA MET A 103 -2.92 -0.08 14.32
C MET A 103 -3.28 -0.51 12.90
N ALA A 104 -3.66 -1.77 12.71
CA ALA A 104 -4.13 -2.28 11.43
C ALA A 104 -5.41 -1.58 10.95
N LEU A 105 -6.33 -1.23 11.86
CA LEU A 105 -7.55 -0.50 11.55
C LEU A 105 -7.26 0.95 11.16
N VAL A 106 -6.47 1.67 11.95
CA VAL A 106 -6.14 3.09 11.70
C VAL A 106 -5.40 3.27 10.37
N THR A 107 -4.61 2.28 9.99
CA THR A 107 -3.89 2.31 8.71
C THR A 107 -4.73 1.81 7.54
N ALA A 108 -5.92 1.26 7.73
CA ALA A 108 -6.74 0.84 6.59
C ALA A 108 -7.31 2.08 5.86
N ALA A 109 -7.23 2.06 4.52
CA ALA A 109 -7.85 3.09 3.68
C ALA A 109 -9.38 2.98 3.66
N TYR A 110 -9.89 1.76 3.90
CA TYR A 110 -11.32 1.49 3.98
C TYR A 110 -11.57 0.30 4.91
N ILE A 111 -12.63 0.40 5.73
CA ILE A 111 -13.03 -0.62 6.70
C ILE A 111 -14.50 -0.95 6.45
N THR A 112 -14.83 -2.23 6.46
CA THR A 112 -16.21 -2.75 6.40
C THR A 112 -16.46 -3.72 7.53
N ILE A 113 -17.67 -3.69 8.07
CA ILE A 113 -18.15 -4.64 9.05
C ILE A 113 -19.50 -5.13 8.55
N ASN A 114 -19.56 -6.40 8.14
CA ASN A 114 -20.72 -7.00 7.52
C ASN A 114 -21.01 -8.37 8.12
N GLN A 115 -22.14 -8.96 7.71
CA GLN A 115 -22.45 -10.36 7.96
C GLN A 115 -22.60 -11.09 6.62
N GLU A 116 -21.87 -12.18 6.44
CA GLU A 116 -21.93 -13.00 5.22
C GLU A 116 -22.15 -14.46 5.61
N ASN A 117 -23.22 -15.07 5.08
CA ASN A 117 -23.61 -16.45 5.39
C ASN A 117 -23.77 -16.76 6.89
N GLY A 118 -24.08 -15.74 7.70
CA GLY A 118 -24.22 -15.85 9.15
C GLY A 118 -22.96 -15.48 9.92
N ASP A 119 -21.79 -15.45 9.28
CA ASP A 119 -20.52 -15.09 9.90
C ASP A 119 -20.33 -13.57 9.93
N ALA A 120 -19.77 -13.05 11.02
CA ALA A 120 -19.29 -11.68 11.07
C ALA A 120 -18.02 -11.55 10.22
N VAL A 121 -17.95 -10.47 9.44
CA VAL A 121 -16.84 -10.21 8.52
C VAL A 121 -16.31 -8.80 8.75
N LEU A 122 -15.05 -8.71 9.14
CA LEU A 122 -14.27 -7.46 9.15
C LEU A 122 -13.43 -7.41 7.88
N GLY A 123 -13.78 -6.52 6.95
CA GLY A 123 -13.02 -6.28 5.73
C GLY A 123 -12.16 -5.04 5.83
N LEU A 124 -10.87 -5.14 5.48
CA LEU A 124 -9.91 -4.05 5.48
C LEU A 124 -9.28 -3.91 4.10
N VAL A 125 -9.12 -2.68 3.64
CA VAL A 125 -8.43 -2.39 2.38
C VAL A 125 -7.24 -1.48 2.64
N TYR A 126 -6.08 -1.88 2.16
CA TYR A 126 -4.84 -1.12 2.20
C TYR A 126 -4.45 -0.73 0.77
N ASP A 127 -4.60 0.57 0.46
CA ASP A 127 -4.28 1.13 -0.84
C ASP A 127 -3.15 2.16 -0.71
N PRO A 128 -1.94 1.90 -1.25
CA PRO A 128 -0.81 2.82 -1.14
C PRO A 128 -1.08 4.19 -1.76
N LYS A 129 -2.04 4.30 -2.70
CA LYS A 129 -2.41 5.58 -3.34
C LYS A 129 -3.27 6.47 -2.45
N LYS A 130 -3.77 5.97 -1.32
CA LYS A 130 -4.64 6.71 -0.39
C LYS A 130 -3.88 7.30 0.81
N PHE A 131 -2.58 7.05 0.92
CA PHE A 131 -1.71 7.60 1.98
C PHE A 131 -0.93 8.85 1.55
N VAL A 132 -1.11 9.30 0.30
CA VAL A 132 -0.40 10.43 -0.31
C VAL A 132 -1.39 11.51 -0.70
#